data_AF-A0A941XWD7-F1
#
_entry.id   AF-A0A941XWD7-F1
#
_cell.length_a   1.000
_cell.length_b   1.000
_cell.length_c   1.000
_cell.angle_alpha   90.00
_cell.angle_beta   90.00
_cell.angle_gamma   90.00
#
_symmetry.space_group_name_H-M   'P 1'
#
loop_
_entity.id
_entity.type
_entity.pdbx_description
1 polymer ?
#
loop_
_entity_poly.entity_id
_entity_poly.type
_entity_poly.pdbx_seq_one_letter_code
_entity_poly.pdbx_strand_id
1 'polypeptide(L)'
;ISIDVPVAYGSKTEVIKKLVLGVVAKQKNVLKNPEPSVRLTEYGDSNLVYTLKCWTQCENYWSTLYDLNEQILDALVDANISIDYNQLDVHIKDMPNKKEEL
;
A
#
# COMPACT_ATOMS: atom_id res chain seq x y z
N ILE A 1 -5.13 -6.44 14.20
CA ILE A 1 -5.21 -5.48 13.08
C ILE A 1 -4.71 -6.16 11.83
N SER A 2 -5.45 -6.04 10.73
CA SER A 2 -5.06 -6.48 9.39
C SER A 2 -5.19 -5.29 8.45
N ILE A 3 -4.12 -4.92 7.76
CA ILE A 3 -4.09 -3.78 6.83
C ILE A 3 -3.51 -4.28 5.51
N ASP A 4 -4.23 -4.03 4.42
CA ASP A 4 -3.78 -4.34 3.07
C ASP A 4 -3.11 -3.12 2.46
N VAL A 5 -1.91 -3.33 1.94
CA VAL A 5 -1.04 -2.30 1.39
C VAL A 5 -0.81 -2.63 -0.09
N PRO A 6 -1.66 -2.12 -1.00
CA PRO A 6 -1.46 -2.29 -2.42
C PRO A 6 -0.31 -1.41 -2.90
N VAL A 7 0.61 -1.98 -3.67
CA VAL A 7 1.75 -1.27 -4.27
C VAL A 7 1.90 -1.65 -5.72
N ALA A 8 2.38 -0.72 -6.55
CA ALA A 8 2.58 -0.99 -7.97
C ALA A 8 3.63 -2.09 -8.21
N TYR A 9 3.48 -2.81 -9.32
CA TYR A 9 4.49 -3.75 -9.79
C TYR A 9 5.85 -3.06 -10.00
N GLY A 10 6.94 -3.79 -9.71
CA GLY A 10 8.31 -3.28 -9.88
C GLY A 10 9.01 -2.86 -8.57
N SER A 11 8.26 -2.71 -7.49
CA SER A 11 8.83 -2.45 -6.16
C SER A 11 9.42 -3.71 -5.54
N LYS A 12 10.64 -3.62 -4.97
CA LYS A 12 11.31 -4.77 -4.34
C LYS A 12 10.56 -5.21 -3.07
N THR A 13 10.12 -6.47 -3.04
CA THR A 13 9.38 -7.07 -1.92
C THR A 13 10.03 -6.87 -0.55
N GLU A 14 11.35 -7.04 -0.45
CA GLU A 14 12.05 -6.88 0.82
C GLU A 14 12.04 -5.45 1.34
N VAL A 15 12.08 -4.45 0.44
CA VAL A 15 12.06 -3.03 0.80
C VAL A 15 10.71 -2.68 1.39
N ILE A 16 9.62 -3.08 0.75
CA ILE A 16 8.25 -2.87 1.22
C ILE A 16 8.05 -3.50 2.60
N LYS A 17 8.43 -4.78 2.75
CA LYS A 17 8.29 -5.48 4.04
C LYS A 17 9.07 -4.78 5.16
N LYS A 18 10.33 -4.40 4.91
CA LYS A 18 11.17 -3.70 5.91
C LYS A 18 10.59 -2.34 6.27
N LEU A 19 10.10 -1.60 5.29
CA LEU A 19 9.50 -0.28 5.49
C LEU A 19 8.25 -0.36 6.37
N VAL A 20 7.29 -1.21 5.99
CA VAL A 20 6.04 -1.39 6.74
C VAL A 20 6.32 -1.93 8.16
N LEU A 21 7.22 -2.91 8.32
CA LEU A 21 7.63 -3.39 9.64
C LEU A 21 8.33 -2.29 10.47
N GLY A 22 9.11 -1.42 9.82
CA GLY A 22 9.76 -0.29 10.46
C GLY A 22 8.78 0.74 11.00
N VAL A 23 7.68 1.00 10.28
CA VAL A 23 6.57 1.84 10.76
C VAL A 23 5.90 1.20 11.98
N VAL A 24 5.56 -0.08 11.88
CA VAL A 24 4.89 -0.82 12.95
C VAL A 24 5.73 -0.90 14.22
N ALA A 25 7.04 -1.02 14.09
CA ALA A 25 7.96 -1.03 15.23
C ALA A 25 8.03 0.30 15.98
N LYS A 26 7.69 1.42 15.34
CA LYS A 26 7.63 2.76 15.97
C LYS A 26 6.29 3.01 16.66
N GLN A 27 5.25 2.27 16.31
CA GLN A 27 3.92 2.43 16.89
C GLN A 27 3.88 1.85 18.32
N LYS A 28 3.60 2.71 19.30
CA LYS A 28 3.68 2.38 20.74
C LYS A 28 2.64 1.36 21.19
N ASN A 29 1.48 1.37 20.55
CA ASN A 29 0.35 0.53 20.93
C ASN A 29 0.40 -0.87 20.30
N VAL A 30 1.37 -1.15 19.43
CA VAL A 30 1.51 -2.47 18.82
C VAL A 30 2.27 -3.42 19.76
N LEU A 31 1.67 -4.58 20.00
CA LEU A 31 2.28 -5.66 20.76
C LEU A 31 3.39 -6.33 19.96
N LYS A 32 4.51 -6.61 20.63
CA LYS A 32 5.64 -7.36 20.06
C LYS A 32 5.42 -8.88 20.06
N ASN A 33 4.49 -9.36 20.89
CA ASN A 33 4.11 -10.76 20.96
C ASN A 33 2.58 -10.86 20.96
N PRO A 34 1.95 -11.45 19.93
CA PRO A 34 2.59 -12.07 18.75
C PRO A 34 3.31 -11.07 17.84
N GLU A 35 4.39 -11.51 17.19
CA GLU A 35 5.22 -10.66 16.33
C GLU A 35 4.42 -10.12 15.12
N PRO A 36 4.51 -8.82 14.82
CA PRO A 36 3.95 -8.28 13.59
C PRO A 36 4.56 -8.93 12.34
N SER A 37 3.75 -9.14 11.32
CA SER A 37 4.21 -9.75 10.07
C SER A 37 3.65 -9.01 8.85
N VAL A 38 4.49 -8.90 7.82
CA VAL A 38 4.08 -8.38 6.51
C VAL A 38 4.35 -9.46 5.47
N ARG A 39 3.33 -9.79 4.68
CA ARG A 39 3.38 -10.85 3.66
C ARG A 39 2.72 -10.37 2.38
N LEU A 40 3.26 -10.80 1.25
CA LEU A 40 2.55 -10.69 -0.03
C LEU A 40 1.40 -11.69 0.02
N THR A 41 0.18 -11.22 -0.14
CA THR A 41 -1.04 -12.02 0.03
C THR A 41 -1.80 -12.17 -1.29
N GLU A 42 -1.69 -11.21 -2.19
CA GLU A 42 -2.42 -11.23 -3.46
C GLU A 42 -1.59 -10.59 -4.59
N TYR A 43 -1.76 -11.15 -5.79
CA TYR A 43 -1.32 -10.57 -7.05
C TYR A 43 -2.56 -9.98 -7.71
N GLY A 44 -2.72 -8.66 -7.66
CA GLY A 44 -3.81 -7.95 -8.34
C GLY A 44 -3.46 -7.67 -9.81
N ASP A 45 -4.43 -7.19 -10.58
CA ASP A 45 -4.26 -6.97 -12.02
C ASP A 45 -3.16 -5.94 -12.33
N SER A 46 -3.06 -4.88 -11.51
CA SER A 46 -2.08 -3.80 -11.68
C SER A 46 -1.21 -3.54 -10.43
N ASN A 47 -1.47 -4.26 -9.33
CA ASN A 47 -0.76 -4.11 -8.07
C ASN A 47 -0.40 -5.44 -7.39
N LEU A 48 0.52 -5.36 -6.43
CA LEU A 48 0.81 -6.42 -5.47
C LEU A 48 0.25 -6.00 -4.11
N VAL A 49 -0.49 -6.90 -3.45
CA VAL A 49 -1.08 -6.61 -2.14
C VAL A 49 -0.23 -7.22 -1.04
N TYR A 50 0.25 -6.38 -0.14
CA TYR A 50 0.94 -6.79 1.08
C TYR A 50 0.04 -6.64 2.28
N THR A 51 -0.28 -7.72 2.97
CA THR A 51 -1.04 -7.66 4.22
C THR A 51 -0.09 -7.56 5.41
N LEU A 52 -0.25 -6.50 6.18
CA LEU A 52 0.29 -6.34 7.53
C LEU A 52 -0.67 -6.98 8.53
N LYS A 53 -0.15 -7.85 9.40
CA LYS A 53 -0.85 -8.36 10.59
C LYS A 53 -0.08 -7.97 11.84
N CYS A 54 -0.76 -7.29 12.76
CA CYS A 54 -0.22 -6.93 14.07
C CYS A 54 -1.31 -6.96 15.16
N TRP A 55 -0.88 -6.95 16.41
CA TRP A 55 -1.76 -7.04 17.58
C TRP A 55 -1.67 -5.76 18.41
N THR A 56 -2.79 -5.35 19.00
CA THR A 56 -2.90 -4.20 19.91
C THR A 56 -3.99 -4.51 20.94
N GLN A 57 -4.04 -3.73 22.01
CA GLN A 57 -5.13 -3.80 22.98
C GLN A 57 -6.43 -3.28 22.36
N CYS A 58 -7.57 -3.85 22.76
CA CYS A 58 -8.88 -3.50 22.21
C CYS A 58 -9.21 -2.00 22.34
N GLU A 59 -8.79 -1.38 23.45
CA GLU A 59 -9.01 0.04 23.73
C GLU A 59 -8.32 0.96 22.70
N ASN A 60 -7.17 0.53 22.20
CA ASN A 60 -6.35 1.30 21.26
C ASN A 60 -6.56 0.87 19.80
N TYR A 61 -7.48 -0.04 19.52
CA TYR A 61 -7.63 -0.67 18.22
C TYR A 61 -7.79 0.34 17.08
N TRP A 62 -8.77 1.25 17.20
CA TRP A 62 -9.10 2.21 16.14
C TRP A 62 -8.02 3.25 15.94
N SER A 63 -7.49 3.83 17.02
CA SER A 63 -6.36 4.76 16.93
C SER A 63 -5.14 4.09 16.28
N THR A 64 -4.77 2.88 16.73
CA THR A 64 -3.64 2.15 16.15
C THR A 64 -3.88 1.82 14.67
N LEU A 65 -5.10 1.45 14.29
CA LEU A 65 -5.45 1.16 12.91
C LEU A 65 -5.30 2.39 12.01
N TYR A 66 -5.86 3.54 12.40
CA TYR A 66 -5.80 4.75 11.58
C TYR A 66 -4.39 5.32 11.53
N ASP A 67 -3.71 5.41 12.68
CA ASP A 67 -2.32 5.86 12.75
C ASP A 67 -1.40 5.00 11.85
N LEU A 68 -1.57 3.67 11.85
CA LEU A 68 -0.77 2.79 11.01
C LEU A 68 -1.07 3.01 9.53
N ASN A 69 -2.33 3.21 9.13
CA ASN A 69 -2.66 3.49 7.74
C ASN A 69 -1.99 4.77 7.24
N GLU A 70 -2.08 5.85 8.01
CA GLU A 70 -1.47 7.15 7.66
C GLU A 70 0.06 7.03 7.61
N GLN A 71 0.67 6.45 8.64
CA GLN A 71 2.14 6.31 8.68
C GLN A 71 2.68 5.36 7.61
N ILE A 72 1.93 4.33 7.22
CA ILE A 72 2.33 3.45 6.12
C ILE A 72 2.27 4.21 4.79
N LEU A 73 1.21 4.99 4.55
CA LEU A 73 1.08 5.83 3.37
C LEU A 73 2.25 6.83 3.28
N ASP A 74 2.51 7.58 4.35
CA ASP A 74 3.61 8.55 4.41
C ASP A 74 4.96 7.87 4.15
N ALA A 75 5.21 6.72 4.78
CA ALA A 75 6.46 5.99 4.58
C ALA A 75 6.64 5.48 3.14
N LEU A 76 5.56 5.06 2.47
CA LEU A 76 5.62 4.64 1.07
C LEU A 76 5.93 5.82 0.15
N VAL A 77 5.29 6.97 0.39
CA VAL A 77 5.54 8.22 -0.34
C VAL A 77 6.99 8.67 -0.17
N ASP A 78 7.49 8.71 1.07
CA ASP A 78 8.87 9.09 1.41
C ASP A 78 9.91 8.16 0.76
N ALA A 79 9.58 6.87 0.64
CA ALA A 79 10.42 5.88 -0.03
C ALA A 79 10.26 5.87 -1.56
N ASN A 80 9.45 6.78 -2.11
CA ASN A 80 9.16 6.91 -3.53
C ASN A 80 8.60 5.60 -4.14
N ILE A 81 7.86 4.85 -3.33
CA ILE A 81 7.17 3.61 -3.73
C ILE A 81 5.83 4.03 -4.33
N SER A 82 5.65 3.74 -5.62
CA SER A 82 4.42 4.09 -6.31
C SER A 82 3.26 3.26 -5.75
N ILE A 83 2.29 3.94 -5.17
CA ILE A 83 1.00 3.36 -4.81
C ILE A 83 0.17 3.40 -6.09
N ASP A 84 -0.32 2.24 -6.49
CA ASP A 84 -1.03 2.15 -7.74
C ASP A 84 -2.46 2.70 -7.56
N TYR A 85 -2.80 3.63 -8.44
CA TYR A 85 -4.17 4.09 -8.62
C TYR A 85 -4.69 3.41 -9.88
N ASN A 86 -5.96 3.03 -9.90
CA ASN A 86 -6.55 2.34 -11.04
C ASN A 86 -6.23 3.07 -12.36
N GLN A 87 -5.32 2.51 -13.17
CA GLN A 87 -4.88 3.10 -14.42
C GLN A 87 -5.84 2.67 -15.53
N LEU A 88 -6.51 3.64 -16.16
CA LEU A 88 -7.30 3.40 -17.36
C LEU A 88 -6.41 3.62 -18.59
N ASP A 89 -5.87 2.55 -19.16
CA ASP A 89 -5.17 2.60 -20.44
C ASP A 89 -6.17 2.73 -21.60
N VAL A 90 -6.22 3.91 -22.23
CA VAL A 90 -7.07 4.17 -23.40
C VAL A 90 -6.27 4.00 -24.68
N HIS A 91 -6.48 2.88 -25.37
CA HIS A 91 -5.91 2.65 -26.71
C HIS A 91 -6.86 3.19 -27.79
N ILE A 92 -6.58 4.40 -28.31
CA ILE A 92 -7.37 4.99 -29.40
C ILE A 92 -6.88 4.41 -30.73
N LYS A 93 -7.67 3.52 -31.34
CA LYS A 93 -7.32 2.89 -32.63
C LYS A 93 -7.62 3.77 -33.84
N ASP A 94 -8.55 4.72 -33.73
CA ASP A 94 -8.90 5.66 -34.81
C ASP A 94 -9.12 7.06 -34.24
N MET A 95 -8.25 8.00 -34.61
CA MET A 95 -8.53 9.42 -34.42
C MET A 95 -9.54 9.86 -35.50
N PRO A 96 -10.70 10.44 -35.16
CA PRO A 96 -11.55 11.06 -36.17
C PRO A 96 -10.77 12.22 -36.79
N ASN A 97 -10.49 12.13 -38.09
CA ASN A 97 -9.84 13.20 -38.85
C ASN A 97 -10.62 14.49 -38.63
N LYS A 98 -9.94 15.51 -38.09
CA LYS A 98 -10.46 16.87 -37.99
C LYS A 98 -10.83 17.29 -39.42
N LYS A 99 -12.13 17.40 -39.72
CA LYS A 99 -12.57 18.02 -40.97
C LYS A 99 -12.11 19.48 -40.90
N GLU A 100 -11.26 19.87 -41.83
CA GLU A 100 -10.96 21.27 -42.10
C GLU A 100 -12.27 21.94 -42.50
N GLU A 101 -12.76 22.84 -41.65
CA GLU A 101 -13.85 23.76 -41.99
C GLU A 101 -13.24 24.89 -42.85
N LEU A 102 -13.75 25.00 -44.08
CA LEU A 102 -13.61 26.15 -44.98
C LEU A 102 -14.83 27.07 -44.82
#